data_AF-A0A372JBJ5-F1
#
_entry.id   AF-A0A372JBJ5-F1
#
_cell.length_a   1.000
_cell.length_b   1.000
_cell.length_c   1.000
_cell.angle_alpha   90.00
_cell.angle_beta   90.00
_cell.angle_gamma   90.00
#
_symmetry.space_group_name_H-M   'P 1'
#
loop_
_entity.id
_entity.type
_entity.pdbx_description
1 polymer ?
#
loop_
_entity_poly.entity_id
_entity_poly.type
_entity_poly.pdbx_seq_one_letter_code
_entity_poly.pdbx_strand_id
1 'polypeptide(L)'
;MLLRARTGTFLTFALAGLLCGVWTSRMPALASKFGTSEGEIGIVVLVWGLGALVAMQGLRAVMGRVGSRAVLRVALPLTAVSYIGVAYAPTYGVLIAAVALFGMTFGITDIAMNAQASVVEQAYRRSILSSMHAGWCVGAMTGGLIGFGTAHAGLGFSATVLAASLAALPLALLLGPTYLADRPARAASGAGRRRA
;
A
#
# COMPACT_ATOMS: atom_id res chain seq x y z
N MET A 1 18.26 3.63 -16.69
CA MET A 1 18.02 3.59 -15.24
C MET A 1 16.74 4.33 -14.84
N LEU A 2 16.56 5.60 -15.19
CA LEU A 2 15.41 6.40 -14.75
C LEU A 2 14.04 5.90 -15.26
N LEU A 3 13.95 5.45 -16.52
CA LEU A 3 12.73 4.85 -17.06
C LEU A 3 12.29 3.63 -16.23
N ARG A 4 13.23 2.75 -15.87
CA ARG A 4 12.96 1.56 -15.04
C ARG A 4 12.44 1.97 -13.65
N ALA A 5 13.00 2.99 -13.03
CA ALA A 5 12.53 3.49 -11.75
C ALA A 5 11.13 4.11 -11.84
N ARG A 6 10.87 4.92 -12.88
CA ARG A 6 9.55 5.50 -13.13
C ARG A 6 8.49 4.43 -13.34
N THR A 7 8.75 3.44 -14.19
CA THR A 7 7.84 2.31 -14.42
C THR A 7 7.66 1.50 -13.13
N GLY A 8 8.74 1.24 -12.39
CA GLY A 8 8.68 0.55 -11.10
C GLY A 8 7.76 1.25 -10.10
N THR A 9 7.94 2.55 -9.89
CA THR A 9 7.09 3.34 -9.01
C THR A 9 5.64 3.38 -9.49
N PHE A 10 5.40 3.53 -10.79
CA PHE A 10 4.04 3.49 -11.35
C PHE A 10 3.36 2.15 -11.05
N LEU A 11 4.08 1.04 -11.25
CA LEU A 11 3.59 -0.30 -10.95
C LEU A 11 3.39 -0.52 -9.44
N THR A 12 4.17 0.12 -8.57
CA THR A 12 3.92 0.11 -7.13
C THR A 12 2.59 0.76 -6.79
N PHE A 13 2.31 1.95 -7.35
CA PHE A 13 1.02 2.63 -7.15
C PHE A 13 -0.13 1.77 -7.71
N ALA A 14 0.03 1.19 -8.90
CA ALA A 14 -0.96 0.30 -9.48
C ALA A 14 -1.20 -0.95 -8.62
N LEU A 15 -0.16 -1.56 -8.06
CA LEU A 15 -0.28 -2.75 -7.24
C LEU A 15 -0.97 -2.46 -5.90
N ALA A 16 -0.59 -1.37 -5.23
CA ALA A 16 -1.23 -0.97 -3.98
C ALA A 16 -2.68 -0.51 -4.20
N GLY A 17 -2.95 0.17 -5.31
CA GLY A 17 -4.31 0.46 -5.77
C GLY A 17 -5.13 -0.82 -6.00
N LEU A 18 -4.57 -1.83 -6.67
CA LEU A 18 -5.22 -3.12 -6.90
C LEU A 18 -5.61 -3.81 -5.60
N LEU A 19 -4.69 -3.90 -4.63
CA LEU A 19 -4.99 -4.48 -3.32
C LEU A 19 -6.11 -3.73 -2.61
N CYS A 20 -6.12 -2.40 -2.68
CA CYS A 20 -7.20 -1.56 -2.15
C CYS A 20 -8.54 -1.77 -2.87
N GLY A 21 -8.51 -1.91 -4.20
CA GLY A 21 -9.70 -2.18 -5.01
C GLY A 21 -10.33 -3.52 -4.69
N VAL A 22 -9.52 -4.57 -4.51
CA VAL A 22 -10.00 -5.89 -4.06
C VAL A 22 -10.57 -5.79 -2.65
N TRP A 23 -9.88 -5.10 -1.74
CA TRP A 23 -10.34 -4.89 -0.35
C TRP A 23 -11.71 -4.24 -0.28
N THR A 24 -11.87 -3.10 -0.95
CA THR A 24 -13.12 -2.33 -0.92
C THR A 24 -14.27 -3.05 -1.60
N SER A 25 -14.04 -3.64 -2.78
CA SER A 25 -15.10 -4.35 -3.53
C SER A 25 -15.57 -5.65 -2.86
N ARG A 26 -14.73 -6.26 -2.01
CA ARG A 26 -15.05 -7.53 -1.32
C ARG A 26 -15.50 -7.37 0.12
N MET A 27 -15.70 -6.13 0.59
CA MET A 27 -16.24 -5.84 1.93
C MET A 27 -17.58 -6.54 2.21
N PRO A 28 -18.55 -6.61 1.26
CA PRO A 28 -19.78 -7.36 1.49
C PRO A 28 -19.55 -8.86 1.73
N ALA A 29 -18.62 -9.47 1.00
CA ALA A 29 -18.27 -10.88 1.18
C ALA A 29 -17.56 -11.13 2.52
N LEU A 30 -16.75 -10.17 3.01
CA LEU A 30 -16.21 -10.21 4.36
C LEU A 30 -17.33 -10.17 5.41
N ALA A 31 -18.31 -9.30 5.21
CA ALA A 31 -19.44 -9.16 6.11
C ALA A 31 -20.25 -10.47 6.21
N SER A 32 -20.56 -11.08 5.06
CA SER A 32 -21.23 -12.38 5.01
C SER A 32 -20.40 -13.49 5.65
N LYS A 33 -19.06 -13.48 5.50
CA LYS A 33 -18.17 -14.49 6.10
C LYS A 33 -18.25 -14.50 7.63
N PHE A 34 -18.36 -13.33 8.25
CA PHE A 34 -18.36 -13.19 9.72
C PHE A 34 -19.76 -12.93 10.32
N GLY A 35 -20.79 -12.81 9.48
CA GLY A 35 -22.16 -12.48 9.92
C GLY A 35 -22.25 -11.10 10.58
N THR A 36 -21.42 -10.15 10.16
CA THR A 36 -21.29 -8.85 10.83
C THR A 36 -22.40 -7.89 10.44
N SER A 37 -22.82 -7.08 11.41
CA SER A 37 -23.62 -5.88 11.20
C SER A 37 -22.87 -4.79 10.42
N GLU A 38 -23.60 -3.78 9.93
CA GLU A 38 -23.00 -2.61 9.28
C GLU A 38 -22.04 -1.85 10.21
N GLY A 39 -22.38 -1.75 11.50
CA GLY A 39 -21.54 -1.09 12.51
C GLY A 39 -20.20 -1.79 12.70
N GLU A 40 -20.19 -3.12 12.69
CA GLU A 40 -18.96 -3.92 12.78
C GLU A 40 -18.07 -3.76 11.54
N ILE A 41 -18.65 -3.70 10.33
CA ILE A 41 -17.87 -3.35 9.13
C ILE A 41 -17.31 -1.93 9.23
N GLY A 42 -18.06 -0.99 9.80
CA GLY A 42 -17.57 0.35 10.12
C GLY A 42 -16.32 0.31 11.02
N ILE A 43 -16.33 -0.54 12.05
CA ILE A 43 -15.16 -0.75 12.93
C ILE A 43 -13.99 -1.35 12.16
N VAL A 44 -14.22 -2.33 11.29
CA VAL A 44 -13.16 -2.93 10.44
C VAL A 44 -12.48 -1.86 9.58
N VAL A 45 -13.25 -1.00 8.92
CA VAL A 45 -12.72 0.10 8.10
C VAL A 45 -11.99 1.13 8.95
N LEU A 46 -12.55 1.47 10.12
CA LEU A 46 -11.93 2.40 11.06
C LEU A 46 -10.57 1.88 11.55
N VAL A 47 -10.48 0.61 11.94
CA VAL A 47 -9.25 -0.03 12.40
C VAL A 47 -8.21 -0.07 11.29
N TRP A 48 -8.62 -0.36 10.05
CA TRP A 48 -7.72 -0.31 8.89
C TRP A 48 -7.13 1.10 8.71
N GLY A 49 -7.98 2.13 8.73
CA GLY A 49 -7.57 3.52 8.58
C GLY A 49 -6.69 4.01 9.75
N LEU A 50 -7.06 3.72 10.99
CA LEU A 50 -6.28 4.09 12.18
C LEU A 50 -4.91 3.40 12.18
N GLY A 51 -4.84 2.11 11.82
CA GLY A 51 -3.59 1.39 11.65
C GLY A 51 -2.68 2.09 10.65
N ALA A 52 -3.22 2.45 9.48
CA ALA A 52 -2.47 3.19 8.46
C ALA A 52 -1.96 4.54 8.99
N LEU A 53 -2.83 5.35 9.60
CA LEU A 53 -2.48 6.66 10.15
C LEU A 53 -1.39 6.58 11.20
N VAL A 54 -1.52 5.69 12.19
CA VAL A 54 -0.53 5.51 13.26
C VAL A 54 0.82 5.12 12.66
N ALA A 55 0.83 4.16 11.72
CA ALA A 55 2.06 3.69 11.12
C ALA A 55 2.76 4.75 10.25
N MET A 56 1.99 5.53 9.48
CA MET A 56 2.54 6.65 8.68
C MET A 56 3.26 7.68 9.57
N GLN A 57 2.68 7.99 10.73
CA GLN A 57 3.28 8.96 11.66
C GLN A 57 4.52 8.39 12.36
N GLY A 58 4.48 7.13 12.78
CA GLY A 58 5.61 6.45 13.41
C GLY A 58 6.81 6.22 12.47
N LEU A 59 6.55 6.04 11.18
CA LEU A 59 7.61 5.69 10.22
C LEU A 59 8.42 6.88 9.69
N ARG A 60 8.00 8.14 9.95
CA ARG A 60 8.69 9.34 9.44
C ARG A 60 10.18 9.37 9.80
N ALA A 61 10.51 9.09 11.06
CA ALA A 61 11.90 9.10 11.53
C ALA A 61 12.74 7.97 10.92
N VAL A 62 12.14 6.79 10.74
CA VAL A 62 12.80 5.63 10.12
C VAL A 62 13.07 5.92 8.65
N MET A 63 12.06 6.41 7.92
CA MET A 63 12.17 6.74 6.49
C MET A 63 13.23 7.82 6.24
N GLY A 64 13.39 8.79 7.14
CA GLY A 64 14.47 9.79 7.07
C GLY A 64 15.88 9.22 7.23
N ARG A 65 16.04 8.05 7.88
CA ARG A 65 17.34 7.39 8.11
C ARG A 65 17.69 6.37 7.04
N VAL A 66 16.75 5.49 6.68
CA VAL A 66 17.00 4.34 5.79
C VAL A 66 16.52 4.56 4.35
N GLY A 67 15.76 5.64 4.10
CA GLY A 67 15.22 5.97 2.79
C GLY A 67 13.96 5.18 2.41
N SER A 68 13.16 5.77 1.51
CA SER A 68 11.95 5.17 0.96
C SER A 68 12.21 3.84 0.24
N ARG A 69 13.35 3.68 -0.44
CA ARG A 69 13.70 2.43 -1.13
C ARG A 69 13.77 1.24 -0.19
N ALA A 70 14.45 1.38 0.95
CA ALA A 70 14.63 0.29 1.89
C ALA A 70 13.31 -0.09 2.56
N VAL A 71 12.55 0.94 2.96
CA VAL A 71 11.21 0.76 3.53
C VAL A 71 10.28 0.04 2.56
N LEU A 72 10.18 0.51 1.32
CA LEU A 72 9.21 0.02 0.34
C LEU A 72 9.49 -1.44 -0.09
N ARG A 73 10.76 -1.86 -0.07
CA ARG A 73 11.16 -3.26 -0.32
C ARG A 73 10.63 -4.24 0.72
N VAL A 74 10.32 -3.77 1.92
CA VAL A 74 9.78 -4.59 3.02
C VAL A 74 8.28 -4.38 3.15
N ALA A 75 7.84 -3.12 3.14
CA ALA A 75 6.47 -2.73 3.38
C ALA A 75 5.50 -3.35 2.36
N LEU A 76 5.81 -3.28 1.07
CA LEU A 76 4.89 -3.71 0.02
C LEU A 76 4.68 -5.25 0.01
N PRO A 77 5.74 -6.09 0.10
CA PRO A 77 5.54 -7.53 0.35
C PRO A 77 4.79 -7.82 1.64
N LEU A 78 5.10 -7.08 2.72
CA LEU A 78 4.45 -7.27 4.01
C LEU A 78 2.96 -6.90 3.97
N THR A 79 2.56 -5.91 3.17
CA THR A 79 1.16 -5.60 2.87
C THR A 79 0.45 -6.77 2.18
N ALA A 80 1.09 -7.41 1.21
CA ALA A 80 0.51 -8.58 0.55
C ALA A 80 0.34 -9.76 1.52
N VAL A 81 1.33 -10.01 2.37
CA VAL A 81 1.31 -11.08 3.38
C VAL A 81 0.30 -10.81 4.49
N SER A 82 0.26 -9.58 5.03
CA SER A 82 -0.69 -9.22 6.09
C SER A 82 -2.14 -9.33 5.60
N TYR A 83 -2.39 -9.08 4.32
CA TYR A 83 -3.70 -9.25 3.72
C TYR A 83 -4.16 -10.72 3.67
N ILE A 84 -3.23 -11.68 3.55
CA ILE A 84 -3.54 -13.12 3.72
C ILE A 84 -4.02 -13.40 5.14
N GLY A 85 -3.44 -12.73 6.16
CA GLY A 85 -3.91 -12.82 7.54
C GLY A 85 -5.38 -12.40 7.69
N VAL A 86 -5.82 -11.37 6.97
CA VAL A 86 -7.23 -10.94 6.93
C VAL A 86 -8.11 -12.02 6.28
N ALA A 87 -7.64 -12.66 5.21
CA ALA A 87 -8.36 -13.73 4.52
C ALA A 87 -8.66 -14.92 5.44
N TYR A 88 -7.70 -15.30 6.30
CA TYR A 88 -7.76 -16.52 7.11
C TYR A 88 -8.01 -16.29 8.60
N ALA A 89 -8.40 -15.07 9.00
CA ALA A 89 -8.84 -14.82 10.35
C ALA A 89 -10.01 -15.78 10.73
N PRO A 90 -9.89 -16.55 11.83
CA PRO A 90 -10.88 -17.54 12.25
C PRO A 90 -12.04 -16.93 13.05
N THR A 91 -11.81 -15.77 13.68
CA THR A 91 -12.81 -15.06 14.49
C THR A 91 -12.75 -13.57 14.21
N TYR A 92 -13.83 -12.86 14.56
CA TYR A 92 -13.89 -11.41 14.38
C TYR A 92 -12.79 -10.67 15.18
N GLY A 93 -12.47 -11.11 16.40
CA GLY A 93 -11.38 -10.53 17.17
C GLY A 93 -10.01 -10.66 16.47
N VAL A 94 -9.73 -11.82 15.86
CA VAL A 94 -8.50 -12.02 15.07
C VAL A 94 -8.55 -11.22 13.77
N LEU A 95 -9.73 -11.05 13.16
CA LEU A 95 -9.91 -10.18 11.99
C LEU A 95 -9.51 -8.74 12.32
N ILE A 96 -9.95 -8.18 13.44
CA ILE A 96 -9.58 -6.82 13.85
C ILE A 96 -8.06 -6.66 14.00
N ALA A 97 -7.38 -7.61 14.63
CA ALA A 97 -5.91 -7.58 14.75
C ALA A 97 -5.22 -7.70 13.38
N ALA A 98 -5.69 -8.60 12.51
CA ALA A 98 -5.15 -8.77 11.17
C ALA A 98 -5.36 -7.53 10.29
N VAL A 99 -6.53 -6.89 10.39
CA VAL A 99 -6.88 -5.67 9.67
C VAL A 99 -6.05 -4.49 10.17
N ALA A 100 -5.79 -4.39 11.48
CA ALA A 100 -4.88 -3.38 12.03
C ALA A 100 -3.48 -3.53 11.43
N LEU A 101 -2.94 -4.76 11.37
CA LEU A 101 -1.64 -5.03 10.74
C LEU A 101 -1.63 -4.73 9.25
N PHE A 102 -2.69 -5.13 8.54
CA PHE A 102 -2.87 -4.80 7.13
C PHE A 102 -2.89 -3.29 6.92
N GLY A 103 -3.64 -2.54 7.74
CA GLY A 103 -3.69 -1.08 7.73
C GLY A 103 -2.33 -0.45 7.98
N MET A 104 -1.62 -0.88 9.02
CA MET A 104 -0.27 -0.38 9.33
C MET A 104 0.70 -0.58 8.17
N THR A 105 0.77 -1.80 7.63
CA THR A 105 1.69 -2.13 6.53
C THR A 105 1.32 -1.40 5.25
N PHE A 106 0.02 -1.25 4.96
CA PHE A 106 -0.48 -0.48 3.84
C PHE A 106 -0.15 1.02 3.97
N GLY A 107 -0.32 1.62 5.15
CA GLY A 107 0.04 3.02 5.41
C GLY A 107 1.55 3.28 5.29
N ILE A 108 2.38 2.34 5.75
CA ILE A 108 3.84 2.37 5.56
C ILE A 108 4.19 2.32 4.06
N THR A 109 3.53 1.44 3.31
CA THR A 109 3.66 1.38 1.85
C THR A 109 3.26 2.69 1.18
N ASP A 110 2.15 3.30 1.61
CA ASP A 110 1.62 4.54 1.05
C ASP A 110 2.59 5.72 1.20
N ILE A 111 3.08 5.96 2.42
CA ILE A 111 4.04 7.05 2.64
C ILE A 111 5.37 6.80 1.91
N ALA A 112 5.83 5.54 1.86
CA ALA A 112 7.09 5.17 1.21
C ALA A 112 7.00 5.27 -0.32
N MET A 113 5.90 4.86 -0.95
CA MET A 113 5.73 4.97 -2.40
C MET A 113 5.63 6.43 -2.86
N ASN A 114 4.97 7.30 -2.09
CA ASN A 114 4.91 8.74 -2.36
C ASN A 114 6.29 9.41 -2.23
N ALA A 115 7.06 9.03 -1.20
CA ALA A 115 8.44 9.49 -1.06
C ALA A 115 9.31 9.01 -2.24
N GLN A 116 9.17 7.75 -2.65
CA GLN A 116 9.92 7.20 -3.77
C GLN A 116 9.53 7.85 -5.11
N ALA A 117 8.24 8.15 -5.33
CA ALA A 117 7.80 8.96 -6.47
C ALA A 117 8.47 10.34 -6.49
N SER A 118 8.58 10.99 -5.33
CA SER A 118 9.28 12.28 -5.20
C SER A 118 10.77 12.16 -5.54
N VAL A 119 11.45 11.08 -5.13
CA VAL A 119 12.85 10.81 -5.49
C VAL A 119 13.01 10.64 -7.01
N VAL A 120 12.12 9.87 -7.65
CA VAL A 120 12.13 9.69 -9.11
C VAL A 120 11.82 10.99 -9.82
N GLU A 121 10.86 11.78 -9.33
CA GLU A 121 10.47 13.08 -9.87
C GLU A 121 11.65 14.07 -9.88
N GLN A 122 12.37 14.17 -8.76
CA GLN A 122 13.58 15.00 -8.63
C GLN A 122 14.68 14.56 -9.60
N ALA A 123 14.84 13.26 -9.81
CA ALA A 123 15.80 12.73 -10.77
C ALA A 123 15.38 12.98 -12.23
N TYR A 124 14.07 12.97 -12.51
CA TYR A 124 13.49 13.26 -13.83
C TYR A 124 13.42 14.75 -14.16
N ARG A 125 13.45 15.64 -13.14
CA ARG A 125 13.26 17.10 -13.26
C ARG A 125 11.95 17.51 -13.96
N ARG A 126 10.91 16.67 -13.85
CA ARG A 126 9.57 16.90 -14.40
C ARG A 126 8.56 16.30 -13.45
N SER A 127 7.40 16.93 -13.28
CA SER A 127 6.35 16.36 -12.44
C SER A 127 5.83 15.04 -13.05
N ILE A 128 5.80 13.99 -12.23
CA ILE A 128 5.32 12.66 -12.58
C ILE A 128 4.28 12.15 -11.57
N LEU A 129 4.09 12.81 -10.43
CA LEU A 129 3.21 12.34 -9.36
C LEU A 129 1.77 12.12 -9.84
N SER A 130 1.23 12.99 -10.69
CA SER A 130 -0.10 12.79 -11.29
C SER A 130 -0.20 11.48 -12.08
N SER A 131 0.86 11.10 -12.81
CA SER A 131 0.88 9.81 -13.52
C SER A 131 0.99 8.62 -12.57
N MET A 132 1.63 8.77 -11.40
CA MET A 132 1.65 7.73 -10.38
C MET A 132 0.26 7.51 -9.78
N HIS A 133 -0.47 8.59 -9.45
CA HIS A 133 -1.86 8.48 -9.01
C HIS A 133 -2.79 7.95 -10.10
N ALA A 134 -2.54 8.25 -11.38
CA ALA A 134 -3.25 7.58 -12.46
C ALA A 134 -3.03 6.05 -12.43
N GLY A 135 -1.79 5.60 -12.17
CA GLY A 135 -1.49 4.18 -11.94
C GLY A 135 -2.27 3.59 -10.76
N TRP A 136 -2.36 4.32 -9.65
CA TRP A 136 -3.20 3.93 -8.51
C TRP A 136 -4.66 3.73 -8.88
N CYS A 137 -5.25 4.67 -9.62
CA CYS A 137 -6.63 4.57 -10.09
C CYS A 137 -6.83 3.35 -11.00
N VAL A 138 -5.93 3.13 -11.97
CA VAL A 138 -5.95 1.94 -12.84
C VAL A 138 -5.90 0.66 -12.01
N GLY A 139 -5.01 0.62 -11.01
CA GLY A 139 -4.91 -0.45 -10.04
C GLY A 139 -6.23 -0.70 -9.30
N ALA A 140 -6.77 0.33 -8.66
CA ALA A 140 -8.01 0.25 -7.88
C ALA A 140 -9.21 -0.19 -8.72
N MET A 141 -9.35 0.33 -9.94
CA MET A 141 -10.38 -0.12 -10.88
C MET A 141 -10.20 -1.60 -11.25
N THR A 142 -8.97 -2.01 -11.56
CA THR A 142 -8.65 -3.41 -11.88
C THR A 142 -8.96 -4.32 -10.70
N GLY A 143 -8.55 -3.94 -9.48
CA GLY A 143 -8.85 -4.67 -8.26
C GLY A 143 -10.36 -4.77 -7.97
N GLY A 144 -11.11 -3.69 -8.21
CA GLY A 144 -12.56 -3.68 -8.10
C GLY A 144 -13.23 -4.61 -9.12
N LEU A 145 -12.77 -4.61 -10.37
CA LEU A 145 -13.25 -5.53 -11.41
C LEU A 145 -12.92 -6.99 -11.10
N ILE A 146 -11.73 -7.27 -10.57
CA ILE A 146 -11.36 -8.60 -10.08
C ILE A 146 -12.32 -9.00 -8.95
N GLY A 147 -12.54 -8.12 -7.97
CA GLY A 147 -13.44 -8.42 -6.85
C GLY A 147 -14.90 -8.63 -7.29
N PHE A 148 -15.37 -7.87 -8.28
CA PHE A 148 -16.67 -8.10 -8.91
C PHE A 148 -16.71 -9.45 -9.63
N GLY A 149 -15.72 -9.75 -10.46
CA GLY A 149 -15.64 -11.00 -11.22
C GLY A 149 -15.59 -12.23 -10.31
N THR A 150 -14.81 -12.18 -9.22
CA THR A 150 -14.78 -13.27 -8.24
C THR A 150 -16.09 -13.38 -7.46
N ALA A 151 -16.77 -12.27 -7.18
CA ALA A 151 -18.12 -12.30 -6.61
C ALA A 151 -19.10 -13.03 -7.52
N HIS A 152 -19.10 -12.66 -8.80
CA HIS A 152 -19.99 -13.23 -9.81
C HIS A 152 -19.72 -14.73 -10.02
N ALA A 153 -18.46 -15.15 -9.94
CA ALA A 153 -18.05 -16.55 -10.00
C ALA A 153 -18.35 -17.35 -8.71
N GLY A 154 -18.97 -16.74 -7.69
CA GLY A 154 -19.29 -17.40 -6.43
C GLY A 154 -18.09 -17.68 -5.51
N LEU A 155 -16.92 -17.09 -5.79
CA LEU A 155 -15.76 -17.25 -4.93
C LEU A 155 -15.98 -16.49 -3.61
N GLY A 156 -15.53 -17.07 -2.50
CA GLY A 156 -15.57 -16.43 -1.18
C GLY A 156 -14.56 -15.29 -1.01
N PHE A 157 -14.65 -14.58 0.11
CA PHE A 157 -13.69 -13.52 0.46
C PHE A 157 -12.24 -14.08 0.51
N SER A 158 -12.02 -15.16 1.25
CA SER A 158 -10.69 -15.72 1.48
C SER A 158 -9.98 -16.16 0.20
N ALA A 159 -10.70 -16.81 -0.73
CA ALA A 159 -10.12 -17.24 -2.01
C ALA A 159 -9.73 -16.06 -2.89
N THR A 160 -10.57 -15.01 -2.94
CA THR A 160 -10.28 -13.79 -3.71
C THR A 160 -9.03 -13.09 -3.16
N VAL A 161 -8.98 -12.90 -1.84
CA VAL A 161 -7.87 -12.22 -1.18
C VAL A 161 -6.58 -13.01 -1.30
N LEU A 162 -6.63 -14.34 -1.09
CA LEU A 162 -5.44 -15.18 -1.26
C LEU A 162 -4.90 -15.08 -2.69
N ALA A 163 -5.75 -15.17 -3.71
CA ALA A 163 -5.32 -15.05 -5.10
C ALA A 163 -4.69 -13.68 -5.39
N ALA A 164 -5.31 -12.58 -4.90
CA ALA A 164 -4.76 -11.24 -5.04
C ALA A 164 -3.40 -11.10 -4.34
N SER A 165 -3.25 -11.61 -3.12
CA SER A 165 -1.99 -11.58 -2.36
C SER A 165 -0.90 -12.44 -2.99
N LEU A 166 -1.22 -13.64 -3.48
CA LEU A 166 -0.28 -14.53 -4.15
C LEU A 166 0.21 -13.95 -5.48
N ALA A 167 -0.63 -13.19 -6.19
CA ALA A 167 -0.22 -12.44 -7.37
C ALA A 167 0.62 -11.21 -6.99
N ALA A 168 0.24 -10.49 -5.92
CA ALA A 168 0.89 -9.25 -5.51
C ALA A 168 2.27 -9.46 -4.90
N LEU A 169 2.49 -10.52 -4.12
CA LEU A 169 3.74 -10.79 -3.43
C LEU A 169 4.96 -10.90 -4.39
N PRO A 170 4.96 -11.74 -5.44
CA PRO A 170 6.08 -11.81 -6.37
C PRO A 170 6.29 -10.48 -7.11
N LEU A 171 5.21 -9.79 -7.50
CA LEU A 171 5.31 -8.47 -8.13
C LEU A 171 5.97 -7.46 -7.19
N ALA A 172 5.57 -7.43 -5.92
CA ALA A 172 6.16 -6.55 -4.90
C ALA A 172 7.67 -6.78 -4.73
N LEU A 173 8.10 -8.05 -4.72
CA LEU A 173 9.52 -8.41 -4.62
C LEU A 173 10.30 -8.00 -5.88
N LEU A 174 9.71 -8.19 -7.06
CA LEU A 174 10.31 -7.82 -8.34
C LEU A 174 10.43 -6.30 -8.55
N LEU A 175 9.60 -5.50 -7.88
CA LEU A 175 9.68 -4.03 -7.92
C LEU A 175 10.86 -3.48 -7.10
N GLY A 176 11.31 -4.18 -6.06
CA GLY A 176 12.39 -3.74 -5.18
C GLY A 176 13.68 -3.27 -5.89
N PRO A 177 14.20 -4.01 -6.89
CA PRO A 177 15.36 -3.61 -7.70
C PRO A 177 15.17 -2.33 -8.54
N THR A 178 13.93 -1.89 -8.78
CA THR A 178 13.64 -0.73 -9.63
C THR A 178 13.77 0.61 -8.90
N TYR A 179 13.68 0.61 -7.57
CA TYR A 179 13.65 1.84 -6.76
C TYR A 179 14.99 2.57 -6.72
N LEU A 180 14.95 3.91 -6.78
CA LEU A 180 16.15 4.75 -6.64
C LEU A 180 16.54 4.86 -5.17
N ALA A 181 17.85 4.97 -4.91
CA ALA A 181 18.32 5.31 -3.58
C ALA A 181 17.94 6.77 -3.27
N ASP A 182 17.36 6.98 -2.10
CA ASP A 182 17.13 8.31 -1.55
C ASP A 182 18.49 9.01 -1.37
N ARG A 183 18.64 10.21 -1.90
CA ARG A 183 19.82 11.02 -1.58
C ARG A 183 19.70 11.46 -0.13
N PRO A 184 20.81 11.45 0.65
CA PRO A 184 20.79 12.03 1.99
C PRO A 184 20.20 13.42 1.90
N ALA A 185 19.19 13.72 2.74
CA ALA A 185 18.63 15.06 2.81
C ALA A 185 19.79 16.02 3.06
N ARG A 186 20.19 16.77 2.03
CA ARG A 186 21.20 17.82 2.17
C ARG A 186 20.63 18.75 3.22
N ALA A 187 21.27 18.82 4.39
CA ALA A 187 20.80 19.57 5.54
C ALA A 187 20.34 20.97 5.11
N ALA A 188 19.03 21.12 4.95
CA ALA A 188 18.39 22.34 4.53
C ALA A 188 18.22 23.23 5.76
N SER A 189 19.34 23.73 6.30
CA SER A 189 19.37 24.85 7.26
C SER A 189 20.79 25.38 7.51
N GLY A 190 21.57 25.60 6.44
CA GLY A 190 22.95 26.13 6.53
C GLY A 190 23.16 27.55 6.00
N ALA A 191 22.16 28.20 5.40
CA ALA A 191 22.35 29.51 4.79
C ALA A 191 21.07 30.35 4.91
N GLY A 192 20.97 31.18 5.95
CA GLY A 192 19.82 32.08 6.11
C GLY A 192 19.74 32.91 7.38
N ARG A 193 20.66 32.77 8.36
CA ARG A 193 20.73 33.65 9.54
C ARG A 193 22.16 33.97 9.94
N ARG A 194 22.87 34.73 9.09
CA ARG A 194 24.00 35.59 9.50
C ARG A 194 24.14 36.70 8.47
N ARG A 195 23.36 37.77 8.59
CA ARG A 195 23.74 39.12 8.12
C ARG A 195 23.05 40.17 8.99
N ALA A 196 23.90 41.05 9.52
CA ALA A 196 23.68 42.34 10.17
C ALA A 196 22.89 42.32 11.48
#